data_AF-A0A953UR34-F1
#
_entry.id   AF-A0A953UR34-F1
#
_cell.length_a   1.000
_cell.length_b   1.000
_cell.length_c   1.000
_cell.angle_alpha   90.00
_cell.angle_beta   90.00
_cell.angle_gamma   90.00
#
_symmetry.space_group_name_H-M   'P 1'
#
loop_
_entity.id
_entity.type
_entity.pdbx_description
1 polymer ?
#
loop_
_entity_poly.entity_id
_entity_poly.type
_entity_poly.pdbx_seq_one_letter_code
_entity_poly.pdbx_strand_id
1 'polypeptide(L)' 'MGGTADGVDLTPEQRSVEIEFRALHFAAGERLQYQYRLEGAGSDWSKPAENHSVLFASLAPGRYRFAVRSVN' A
#
# COMPACT_ATOMS: atom_id res chain seq x y z
N MET A 1 18.12 -8.61 4.44
CA MET A 1 18.28 -7.32 3.74
C MET A 1 16.90 -6.73 3.53
N GLY A 2 16.52 -5.71 4.31
CA GLY A 2 15.24 -5.02 4.12
C GLY A 2 15.45 -3.93 3.06
N GLY A 3 14.88 -4.11 1.87
CA GLY A 3 14.93 -3.09 0.83
C GLY A 3 14.09 -1.89 1.28
N THR A 4 14.74 -0.77 1.59
CA THR A 4 14.07 0.53 1.61
C THR A 4 13.71 0.84 0.17
N ALA A 5 12.42 0.80 -0.17
CA ALA A 5 11.97 1.30 -1.46
C ALA A 5 12.32 2.79 -1.53
N ASP A 6 13.31 3.12 -2.35
CA ASP A 6 13.64 4.49 -2.72
C ASP A 6 12.38 5.16 -3.28
N GLY A 7 12.11 6.39 -2.86
CA GLY A 7 10.85 7.08 -3.19
C GLY A 7 10.63 7.17 -4.70
N VAL A 8 9.42 6.80 -5.14
CA VAL A 8 9.00 6.97 -6.54
C VAL A 8 8.56 8.41 -6.74
N ASP A 9 9.20 9.12 -7.66
CA ASP A 9 8.76 10.44 -8.11
C ASP A 9 7.75 10.27 -9.25
N LEU A 10 6.55 10.82 -9.08
CA LEU A 10 5.46 10.72 -10.04
C LEU A 10 5.20 12.09 -10.64
N THR A 11 5.14 12.16 -11.96
CA THR A 11 4.76 13.40 -12.63
C THR A 11 3.28 13.71 -12.36
N PRO A 12 2.87 15.00 -12.32
CA PRO A 12 1.50 15.41 -12.01
C PRO A 12 0.44 14.93 -13.02
N GLU A 13 0.87 14.41 -14.17
CA GLU A 13 0.03 13.76 -15.19
C GLU A 13 -0.27 12.29 -14.82
N GLN A 14 0.58 11.67 -14.01
CA GLN A 14 0.45 10.29 -13.52
C GLN A 14 -0.26 10.27 -12.16
N ARG A 15 -1.56 10.58 -12.16
CA ARG A 15 -2.39 10.66 -10.93
C ARG A 15 -2.87 9.30 -10.41
N SER A 16 -2.62 8.24 -11.18
CA SER A 16 -3.01 6.87 -10.89
C SER A 16 -1.79 6.05 -10.49
N VAL A 17 -1.75 5.58 -9.25
CA VAL A 17 -0.69 4.72 -8.73
C VAL A 17 -1.30 3.42 -8.28
N GLU A 18 -0.88 2.32 -8.88
CA GLU A 18 -1.19 0.98 -8.39
C GLU A 18 0.00 0.42 -7.63
N ILE A 19 -0.24 -0.03 -6.41
CA ILE A 19 0.77 -0.68 -5.57
C ILE A 19 0.31 -2.11 -5.34
N GLU A 20 1.03 -3.06 -5.95
CA GLU A 20 0.93 -4.48 -5.62
C GLU A 20 1.97 -4.83 -4.56
N PHE A 21 1.54 -5.48 -3.49
CA PHE A 21 2.40 -5.93 -2.40
C PHE A 21 2.07 -7.38 -2.06
N ARG A 22 3.09 -8.20 -1.84
CA ARG A 22 2.91 -9.58 -1.37
C ARG A 22 3.70 -9.77 -0.09
N ALA A 23 3.04 -10.15 1.00
CA ALA A 23 3.76 -10.70 2.12
C ALA A 23 4.00 -12.19 1.87
N LEU A 24 5.19 -12.67 2.25
CA LEU A 24 5.49 -14.08 2.24
C LEU A 24 4.62 -14.77 3.30
N HIS A 25 3.54 -15.40 2.87
CA HIS A 25 2.65 -16.16 3.74
C HIS A 25 3.01 -17.65 3.63
N PHE A 26 3.73 -18.17 4.63
CA PHE A 26 4.17 -19.57 4.67
C PHE A 26 3.21 -20.51 5.42
N ALA A 27 2.10 -19.99 5.97
CA ALA A 27 1.08 -20.79 6.64
C ALA A 27 -0.01 -21.22 5.65
N ALA A 28 0.00 -22.50 5.27
CA ALA A 28 -1.06 -23.09 4.47
C ALA A 28 -2.38 -23.07 5.27
N GLY A 29 -3.30 -22.16 4.93
CA GLY A 29 -4.69 -22.19 5.43
C GLY A 29 -5.17 -20.96 6.19
N GLU A 30 -4.29 -20.03 6.58
CA GLU A 30 -4.71 -18.76 7.20
C GLU A 30 -4.95 -17.68 6.13
N ARG A 31 -6.12 -17.05 6.17
CA ARG A 31 -6.45 -15.90 5.32
C ARG A 31 -5.78 -14.67 5.90
N LEU A 32 -4.54 -14.41 5.49
CA LEU A 32 -3.82 -13.22 5.92
C LEU A 32 -4.56 -11.98 5.40
N GLN A 33 -4.98 -11.11 6.31
CA GLN A 33 -5.61 -9.87 5.96
C GLN A 33 -4.58 -8.76 5.99
N TYR A 34 -4.70 -7.83 5.06
CA TYR A 34 -3.83 -6.69 4.94
C TYR A 34 -4.59 -5.43 5.27
N GLN A 35 -3.94 -4.57 6.02
CA GLN A 35 -4.37 -3.19 6.16
C GLN A 35 -3.31 -2.30 5.54
N TYR A 36 -3.76 -1.30 4.81
CA TYR A 36 -2.89 -0.30 4.20
C TYR A 36 -3.36 1.09 4.61
N ARG A 37 -2.43 2.03 4.64
CA ARG A 37 -2.72 3.45 4.83
C ARG A 37 -1.81 4.29 3.97
N LEU A 38 -2.30 5.46 3.61
CA LEU A 38 -1.54 6.46 2.88
C LEU A 38 -1.35 7.69 3.75
N GLU A 39 -0.19 7.79 4.40
CA GLU A 39 0.16 8.99 5.16
C GLU A 39 0.40 10.14 4.17
N GLY A 40 -0.17 11.32 4.47
CA GLY A 40 -0.22 12.47 3.55
C GLY A 40 -1.61 12.72 2.96
N ALA A 41 -2.48 11.71 2.89
CA ALA A 41 -3.88 11.87 2.46
C ALA A 41 -4.87 12.04 3.62
N GLY A 42 -4.41 11.87 4.87
CA GLY A 42 -5.27 11.94 6.06
C GLY A 42 -6.17 10.72 6.28
N SER A 43 -5.90 9.61 5.61
CA SER A 43 -6.67 8.36 5.76
C SER A 43 -6.19 7.53 6.95
N ASP A 44 -7.13 6.98 7.71
CA ASP A 44 -6.87 5.92 8.68
C ASP A 44 -6.51 4.60 7.97
N TRP A 45 -6.17 3.55 8.73
CA TRP A 45 -5.95 2.23 8.16
C TRP A 45 -7.20 1.74 7.43
N SER A 46 -7.00 1.16 6.25
CA SER A 46 -8.06 0.50 5.51
C SER A 46 -8.66 -0.63 6.33
N LYS A 47 -9.87 -1.07 5.93
CA LYS A 47 -10.40 -2.34 6.43
C LYS A 47 -9.44 -3.48 6.08
N PRO A 48 -9.32 -4.49 6.96
CA PRO A 48 -8.61 -5.72 6.65
C PRO A 48 -9.16 -6.34 5.35
N ALA A 49 -8.29 -6.57 4.39
CA ALA A 49 -8.67 -7.14 3.10
C ALA A 49 -7.66 -8.22 2.68
N GLU A 50 -8.13 -9.25 1.99
CA GLU A 50 -7.27 -10.28 1.39
C GLU A 50 -6.60 -9.79 0.10
N ASN A 51 -6.97 -8.58 -0.36
CA ASN A 51 -6.46 -7.99 -1.58
C ASN A 51 -5.00 -7.52 -1.39
N HIS A 52 -4.17 -7.83 -2.38
CA HIS A 52 -2.74 -7.51 -2.40
C HIS A 52 -2.41 -6.32 -3.31
N SER A 53 -3.44 -5.66 -3.86
CA SER A 53 -3.28 -4.54 -4.79
C SER A 53 -4.17 -3.38 -4.37
N VAL A 54 -3.63 -2.15 -4.43
CA VAL A 54 -4.36 -0.92 -4.11
C VAL A 54 -4.13 0.10 -5.22
N LEU A 55 -5.22 0.62 -5.77
CA LEU A 55 -5.22 1.67 -6.78
C LEU A 55 -5.57 3.03 -6.16
N PHE A 56 -4.66 3.98 -6.27
CA PHE A 56 -4.88 5.38 -5.94
C PHE A 56 -5.07 6.18 -7.23
N ALA A 57 -6.31 6.43 -7.64
CA ALA A 57 -6.64 7.00 -8.95
C ALA A 57 -6.60 8.55 -9.02
N SER A 58 -6.32 9.25 -7.93
CA SER A 58 -6.35 10.72 -7.88
C SER A 58 -5.51 11.29 -6.74
N LEU A 59 -4.20 11.04 -6.77
CA LEU A 59 -3.29 11.66 -5.80
C LEU A 59 -3.03 13.12 -6.19
N ALA A 60 -3.26 14.03 -5.24
CA ALA A 60 -2.83 15.41 -5.40
C ALA A 60 -1.29 15.48 -5.38
N PRO A 61 -0.66 16.50 -5.98
CA PRO A 61 0.78 16.67 -5.86
C PRO A 61 1.17 16.84 -4.38
N GLY A 62 2.06 15.98 -3.89
CA GLY A 62 2.44 15.94 -2.49
C GLY A 62 3.34 14.74 -2.17
N ARG A 63 3.87 14.73 -0.95
CA ARG A 63 4.66 13.61 -0.46
C ARG A 63 3.77 12.64 0.30
N TYR A 64 3.66 11.43 -0.20
CA TYR A 64 2.89 10.37 0.44
C TYR A 64 3.80 9.26 0.95
N ARG A 65 3.37 8.59 2.01
CA ARG A 65 4.00 7.36 2.49
C ARG A 65 2.96 6.26 2.54
N PHE A 66 3.14 5.28 1.66
CA PHE A 66 2.38 4.05 1.71
C PHE A 66 2.91 3.18 2.86
N ALA A 67 2.03 2.80 3.77
CA ALA A 67 2.34 1.85 4.84
C ALA A 67 1.36 0.68 4.74
N VAL A 68 1.90 -0.54 4.78
CA VAL A 68 1.14 -1.78 4.77
C VAL A 68 1.49 -2.60 6.00
N ARG A 69 0.50 -3.25 6.60
CA ARG A 69 0.67 -4.19 7.70
C ARG A 69 -0.17 -5.43 7.46
N SER A 70 0.38 -6.57 7.85
CA SER A 70 -0.34 -7.83 7.96
C SER A 70 -1.10 -7.83 9.28
N VAL A 71 -2.36 -8.23 9.25
CA VAL A 71 -3.14 -8.56 10.45
C VAL A 71 -3.71 -9.97 10.29
N ASN A 72 -3.67 -10.72 11.38
CA ASN A 72 -4.21 -12.07 11.49
C ASN A 72 -5.53 -12.00 12.26
#